data_AF-A0A0F9IWR9-F1
#
_entry.id   AF-A0A0F9IWR9-F1
#
_cell.length_a   1.000
_cell.length_b   1.000
_cell.length_c   1.000
_cell.angle_alpha   90.00
_cell.angle_beta   90.00
_cell.angle_gamma   90.00
#
_symmetry.space_group_name_H-M   'P 1'
#
loop_
_entity.id
_entity.type
_entity.pdbx_description
1 polymer ?
#
loop_
_entity_poly.entity_id
_entity_poly.type
_entity_poly.pdbx_seq_one_letter_code
_entity_poly.pdbx_strand_id
1 'polypeptide(L)'
;IFPLSDFVLWQLAINVAVLLVCFGCAKQRALYKSYLNALTRDDLQAATLYALQMGQKKTEDEKDGETFGQTLAWVNFRFYCAVIFWFVVLGVPGAVLYALVRTYADLVRDDHKVAYAHRFKLIHTLLFWLDWLPARIASFGYLVIGNFNKGTSCWLQYVLDFSVSNRKVVTNTALAAEQIEQQHFGCAYEATCMMKLVKRNVLFYLVLIALLTLFGGLA
;
A
#
# COMPACT_ATOMS: atom_id res chain seq x y z
N ILE A 1 -37.47 2.21 23.72
CA ILE A 1 -36.07 1.99 24.14
C ILE A 1 -35.39 1.31 22.96
N PHE A 2 -34.93 2.08 21.97
CA PHE A 2 -34.04 1.52 20.96
C PHE A 2 -32.73 1.21 21.70
N PRO A 3 -32.32 -0.06 21.77
CA PRO A 3 -31.24 -0.44 22.66
C PRO A 3 -29.95 0.19 22.11
N LEU A 4 -29.15 0.78 22.99
CA LEU A 4 -27.85 1.37 22.66
C LEU A 4 -26.96 0.42 21.83
N SER A 5 -27.18 -0.90 21.94
CA SER A 5 -26.55 -1.92 21.11
C SER A 5 -26.82 -1.77 19.62
N ASP A 6 -28.06 -1.42 19.23
CA ASP A 6 -28.43 -1.27 17.81
C ASP A 6 -27.69 -0.08 17.21
N PHE A 7 -27.56 1.01 17.95
CA PHE A 7 -26.81 2.19 17.51
C PHE A 7 -25.31 1.90 17.32
N VAL A 8 -24.69 1.16 18.24
CA VAL A 8 -23.27 0.77 18.13
C VAL A 8 -23.03 -0.18 16.97
N LEU A 9 -23.91 -1.16 16.77
CA LEU A 9 -23.83 -2.09 15.64
C LEU A 9 -23.99 -1.36 14.30
N TRP A 10 -24.93 -0.41 14.20
CA TRP A 10 -25.11 0.42 13.02
C TRP A 10 -23.90 1.32 12.75
N GLN A 11 -23.35 1.95 13.78
CA GLN A 11 -22.14 2.77 13.64
C GLN A 11 -20.94 1.93 13.19
N LEU A 12 -20.76 0.73 13.74
CA LEU A 12 -19.71 -0.20 13.32
C LEU A 12 -19.91 -0.63 11.87
N ALA A 13 -21.14 -0.99 11.48
CA ALA A 13 -21.46 -1.38 10.11
C ALA A 13 -21.16 -0.25 9.12
N ILE A 14 -21.51 1.00 9.45
CA ILE A 14 -21.19 2.18 8.64
C ILE A 14 -19.67 2.37 8.54
N ASN A 15 -18.94 2.30 9.66
CA ASN A 15 -17.48 2.45 9.65
C ASN A 15 -16.79 1.40 8.78
N VAL A 16 -17.22 0.14 8.87
CA VAL A 16 -16.71 -0.95 8.04
C VAL A 16 -17.06 -0.73 6.57
N ALA A 17 -18.29 -0.33 6.27
CA ALA A 17 -18.70 -0.04 4.90
C ALA A 17 -17.87 1.10 4.28
N VAL A 18 -17.63 2.19 5.03
CA VAL A 18 -16.79 3.29 4.56
C VAL A 18 -15.35 2.84 4.35
N LEU A 19 -14.79 2.04 5.24
CA LEU A 19 -13.44 1.47 5.06
C LEU A 19 -13.34 0.60 3.80
N LEU A 20 -14.33 -0.26 3.55
CA LEU A 20 -14.36 -1.10 2.35
C LEU A 20 -14.41 -0.27 1.07
N VAL A 21 -15.17 0.83 1.07
CA VAL A 21 -15.20 1.79 -0.03
C VAL A 21 -13.83 2.48 -0.18
N CYS A 22 -13.19 2.90 0.91
CA CYS A 22 -11.88 3.54 0.89
C CYS A 22 -10.76 2.61 0.40
N PHE A 23 -10.86 1.30 0.64
CA PHE A 23 -9.88 0.32 0.14
C PHE A 23 -9.97 0.09 -1.36
N GLY A 24 -11.12 0.32 -2.02
CA GLY A 24 -11.23 0.24 -3.47
C GLY A 24 -10.80 -1.10 -4.09
N CYS A 25 -10.94 -2.22 -3.38
CA CYS A 25 -10.30 -3.51 -3.71
C CYS A 25 -10.58 -4.10 -5.10
N ALA A 26 -11.71 -3.74 -5.74
CA ALA A 26 -12.21 -4.47 -6.91
C ALA A 26 -11.29 -4.36 -8.14
N LYS A 27 -10.85 -3.14 -8.49
CA LYS A 27 -10.01 -2.88 -9.67
C LYS A 27 -8.63 -3.54 -9.53
N GLN A 28 -7.98 -3.35 -8.39
CA GLN A 28 -6.63 -3.84 -8.09
C GLN A 28 -6.61 -5.37 -8.04
N ARG A 29 -7.63 -5.99 -7.45
CA ARG A 29 -7.75 -7.45 -7.41
C ARG A 29 -7.97 -8.03 -8.81
N ALA A 30 -8.76 -7.37 -9.65
CA ALA A 30 -8.98 -7.78 -11.04
C ALA A 30 -7.67 -7.69 -11.84
N LEU A 31 -6.93 -6.57 -11.74
CA LEU A 31 -5.65 -6.38 -12.41
C LEU A 31 -4.60 -7.42 -11.99
N TYR A 32 -4.49 -7.72 -10.69
CA TYR A 32 -3.60 -8.77 -10.20
C TYR A 32 -3.96 -10.15 -10.78
N LYS A 33 -5.25 -10.49 -10.84
CA LYS A 33 -5.70 -11.76 -11.43
C LYS A 33 -5.39 -11.81 -12.92
N SER A 34 -5.62 -10.72 -13.66
CA SER A 34 -5.29 -10.64 -15.08
C SER A 34 -3.80 -10.74 -15.35
N TYR A 35 -2.97 -10.12 -14.50
CA TYR A 35 -1.52 -10.25 -14.53
C TYR A 35 -1.06 -11.71 -14.37
N LEU A 36 -1.54 -12.40 -13.33
CA LEU A 36 -1.20 -13.82 -13.13
C LEU A 36 -1.69 -14.70 -14.31
N ASN A 37 -2.88 -14.41 -14.85
CA ASN A 37 -3.41 -15.14 -15.99
C ASN A 37 -2.56 -14.92 -17.26
N ALA A 38 -2.05 -13.71 -17.47
CA ALA A 38 -1.13 -13.41 -18.57
C ALA A 38 0.19 -14.18 -18.43
N LEU A 39 0.75 -14.22 -17.21
CA LEU A 39 1.95 -15.02 -16.93
C LEU A 39 1.73 -16.53 -17.13
N THR A 40 0.56 -17.07 -16.74
CA THR A 40 0.25 -18.49 -17.00
C THR A 40 0.08 -18.81 -18.49
N ARG A 41 -0.17 -17.80 -19.31
CA ARG A 41 -0.29 -17.90 -20.77
C ARG A 41 1.02 -17.57 -21.49
N ASP A 42 2.10 -17.31 -20.75
CA ASP A 42 3.40 -16.86 -21.28
C ASP A 42 3.32 -15.56 -22.10
N ASP A 43 2.29 -14.74 -21.87
CA ASP A 43 2.09 -13.46 -22.54
C ASP A 43 2.72 -12.32 -21.72
N LEU A 44 4.02 -12.12 -21.91
CA LEU A 44 4.81 -11.11 -21.19
C LEU A 44 4.39 -9.67 -21.53
N GLN A 45 3.87 -9.43 -22.74
CA GLN A 45 3.41 -8.12 -23.17
C GLN A 45 2.14 -7.71 -22.41
N ALA A 46 1.16 -8.63 -22.33
CA ALA A 46 -0.03 -8.42 -21.54
C ALA A 46 0.28 -8.30 -20.04
N ALA A 47 1.21 -9.11 -19.51
CA ALA A 47 1.66 -9.00 -18.12
C ALA A 47 2.27 -7.62 -17.83
N THR A 48 3.14 -7.11 -18.72
CA THR A 48 3.73 -5.77 -18.58
C THR A 48 2.66 -4.67 -18.63
N LEU A 49 1.67 -4.79 -19.52
CA LEU A 49 0.57 -3.84 -19.62
C LEU A 49 -0.28 -3.81 -18.34
N TYR A 50 -0.63 -4.97 -17.78
CA TYR A 50 -1.36 -5.03 -16.51
C TYR A 50 -0.53 -4.51 -15.34
N ALA A 51 0.79 -4.72 -15.35
CA ALA A 51 1.70 -4.18 -14.34
C ALA A 51 1.74 -2.64 -14.38
N LEU A 52 1.84 -2.04 -15.56
CA LEU A 52 1.77 -0.59 -15.76
C LEU A 52 0.42 -0.02 -15.30
N GLN A 53 -0.69 -0.67 -15.65
CA GLN A 53 -2.04 -0.27 -15.21
C GLN A 53 -2.22 -0.36 -13.69
N MET A 54 -1.50 -1.26 -13.02
CA MET A 54 -1.51 -1.39 -11.57
C MET A 54 -0.70 -0.28 -10.87
N GLY A 55 0.11 0.46 -11.62
CA GLY A 55 0.86 1.62 -11.14
C GLY A 55 2.38 1.44 -11.18
N GLN A 56 2.89 0.41 -11.86
CA GLN A 56 4.31 0.28 -12.15
C GLN A 56 4.77 1.49 -12.98
N LYS A 57 5.83 2.15 -12.53
CA LYS A 57 6.35 3.38 -13.16
C LYS A 57 7.46 3.10 -14.15
N LYS A 58 8.27 2.07 -13.87
CA LYS A 58 9.41 1.67 -14.68
C LYS A 58 9.50 0.16 -14.74
N THR A 59 9.92 -0.38 -15.88
CA THR A 59 10.12 -1.82 -16.03
C THR A 59 11.53 -2.21 -15.57
N GLU A 60 11.76 -3.48 -15.26
CA GLU A 60 13.05 -4.01 -14.79
C GLU A 60 14.23 -3.70 -15.74
N ASP A 61 13.93 -3.55 -17.04
CA ASP A 61 14.89 -3.22 -18.10
C ASP A 61 15.33 -1.74 -18.08
N GLU A 62 14.68 -0.89 -17.29
CA GLU A 62 14.98 0.54 -17.18
C GLU A 62 15.89 0.85 -15.98
N LYS A 63 16.69 1.92 -16.08
CA LYS A 63 17.54 2.39 -14.97
C LYS A 63 16.68 2.83 -13.79
N ASP A 64 16.92 2.25 -12.60
CA ASP A 64 16.06 2.39 -11.40
C ASP A 64 14.66 1.78 -11.62
N GLY A 65 14.60 0.74 -12.46
CA GLY A 65 13.45 -0.12 -12.68
C GLY A 65 13.01 -0.83 -11.41
N GLU A 66 11.75 -1.25 -11.40
CA GLU A 66 11.16 -1.93 -10.27
C GLU A 66 10.45 -3.18 -10.72
N THR A 67 10.42 -4.15 -9.82
CA THR A 67 9.72 -5.40 -10.09
C THR A 67 8.23 -5.22 -9.87
N PHE A 68 7.44 -6.13 -10.44
CA PHE A 68 6.00 -6.15 -10.18
C PHE A 68 5.71 -6.41 -8.69
N GLY A 69 6.53 -7.23 -8.03
CA GLY A 69 6.46 -7.49 -6.60
C GLY A 69 6.60 -6.22 -5.75
N GLN A 70 7.55 -5.35 -6.10
CA GLN A 70 7.70 -4.04 -5.48
C GLN A 70 6.47 -3.14 -5.71
N THR A 71 5.94 -3.12 -6.92
CA THR A 71 4.71 -2.39 -7.23
C THR A 71 3.53 -2.89 -6.40
N LEU A 72 3.41 -4.21 -6.20
CA LEU A 72 2.39 -4.81 -5.34
C LEU A 72 2.53 -4.36 -3.88
N ALA A 73 3.75 -4.31 -3.35
CA ALA A 73 4.00 -3.81 -2.00
C ALA A 73 3.56 -2.35 -1.84
N TRP A 74 3.88 -1.50 -2.82
CA TRP A 74 3.44 -0.10 -2.84
C TRP A 74 1.91 0.04 -2.91
N VAL A 75 1.26 -0.70 -3.80
CA VAL A 75 -0.20 -0.67 -3.94
C VAL A 75 -0.87 -1.17 -2.66
N ASN A 76 -0.37 -2.24 -2.06
CA ASN A 76 -0.90 -2.74 -0.79
C ASN A 76 -0.75 -1.70 0.33
N PHE A 77 0.42 -1.08 0.44
CA PHE A 77 0.66 0.01 1.38
C PHE A 77 -0.35 1.16 1.19
N ARG A 78 -0.49 1.65 -0.04
CA ARG A 78 -1.32 2.81 -0.39
C ARG A 78 -2.82 2.54 -0.19
N PHE A 79 -3.30 1.33 -0.45
CA PHE A 79 -4.73 1.01 -0.37
C PHE A 79 -5.15 0.40 0.97
N TYR A 80 -4.26 -0.26 1.71
CA TYR A 80 -4.57 -0.89 3.00
C TYR A 80 -3.84 -0.19 4.15
N CYS A 81 -2.51 -0.24 4.20
CA CYS A 81 -1.75 0.22 5.38
C CYS A 81 -1.98 1.70 5.70
N ALA A 82 -1.91 2.57 4.70
CA ALA A 82 -2.12 4.01 4.89
C ALA A 82 -3.58 4.35 5.25
N VAL A 83 -4.57 3.67 4.64
CA VAL A 83 -5.99 3.85 4.98
C VAL A 83 -6.25 3.41 6.43
N ILE A 84 -5.75 2.24 6.83
CA ILE A 84 -5.87 1.71 8.19
C ILE A 84 -5.21 2.67 9.19
N PHE A 85 -4.02 3.17 8.88
CA PHE A 85 -3.32 4.13 9.75
C PHE A 85 -4.16 5.38 10.02
N TRP A 86 -4.65 6.05 8.97
CA TRP A 86 -5.44 7.26 9.13
C TRP A 86 -6.82 7.01 9.74
N PHE A 87 -7.36 5.81 9.55
CA PHE A 87 -8.57 5.37 10.27
C PHE A 87 -8.32 5.22 11.77
N VAL A 88 -7.18 4.68 12.19
CA VAL A 88 -6.86 4.53 13.62
C VAL A 88 -6.61 5.89 14.27
N VAL A 89 -5.94 6.81 13.58
CA VAL A 89 -5.58 8.12 14.14
C VAL A 89 -6.78 9.08 14.20
N LEU A 90 -7.59 9.15 13.14
CA LEU A 90 -8.65 10.15 12.99
C LEU A 90 -10.06 9.54 12.83
N GLY A 91 -10.18 8.22 12.79
CA GLY A 91 -11.44 7.54 12.50
C GLY A 91 -11.83 7.61 11.02
N VAL A 92 -13.14 7.50 10.77
CA VAL A 92 -13.75 7.63 9.44
C VAL A 92 -13.28 8.85 8.65
N PRO A 93 -13.24 10.09 9.20
CA PRO A 93 -12.84 11.25 8.41
C PRO A 93 -11.39 11.15 7.91
N GLY A 94 -10.48 10.52 8.67
CA GLY A 94 -9.10 10.29 8.22
C GLY A 94 -9.00 9.34 7.04
N ALA A 95 -9.72 8.21 7.11
CA ALA A 95 -9.77 7.23 6.03
C ALA A 95 -10.32 7.86 4.73
N VAL A 96 -11.42 8.62 4.85
CA VAL A 96 -12.05 9.30 3.72
C VAL A 96 -11.15 10.40 3.16
N LEU A 97 -10.54 11.24 3.99
CA LEU A 97 -9.62 12.28 3.56
C LEU A 97 -8.47 11.69 2.74
N TYR A 98 -7.84 10.64 3.26
CA TYR A 98 -6.75 9.99 2.55
C TYR A 98 -7.23 9.34 1.25
N ALA A 99 -8.35 8.62 1.24
CA ALA A 99 -8.90 8.01 0.05
C ALA A 99 -9.25 9.05 -1.03
N LEU A 100 -9.75 10.23 -0.64
CA LEU A 100 -10.00 11.35 -1.53
C LEU A 100 -8.70 11.92 -2.10
N VAL A 101 -7.73 12.29 -1.25
CA VAL A 101 -6.42 12.82 -1.70
C VAL A 101 -5.74 11.83 -2.64
N ARG A 102 -5.79 10.53 -2.32
CA ARG A 102 -5.30 9.44 -3.14
C ARG A 102 -5.97 9.42 -4.52
N THR A 103 -7.30 9.42 -4.54
CA THR A 103 -8.10 9.35 -5.78
C THR A 103 -7.89 10.59 -6.65
N TYR A 104 -7.87 11.78 -6.05
CA TYR A 104 -7.54 13.01 -6.77
C TYR A 104 -6.12 12.98 -7.34
N ALA A 105 -5.13 12.50 -6.57
CA ALA A 105 -3.77 12.35 -7.08
C ALA A 105 -3.70 11.39 -8.29
N ASP A 106 -4.47 10.30 -8.27
CA ASP A 106 -4.52 9.35 -9.40
C ASP A 106 -5.26 9.94 -10.62
N LEU A 107 -6.35 10.69 -10.41
CA LEU A 107 -7.09 11.36 -11.48
C LEU A 107 -6.25 12.43 -12.19
N VAL A 108 -5.53 13.27 -11.43
CA VAL A 108 -4.67 14.30 -12.02
C VAL A 108 -3.45 13.69 -12.72
N ARG A 109 -3.02 12.49 -12.31
CA ARG A 109 -1.96 11.75 -13.02
C ARG A 109 -2.42 11.24 -14.39
N ASP A 110 -3.65 10.73 -14.52
CA ASP A 110 -4.16 10.23 -15.79
C ASP A 110 -4.52 11.36 -16.77
N ASP A 111 -5.05 12.48 -16.27
CA ASP A 111 -5.53 13.59 -17.11
C ASP A 111 -4.42 14.61 -17.39
N HIS A 112 -3.41 14.22 -18.20
CA HIS A 112 -2.21 14.98 -18.61
C HIS A 112 -2.45 16.39 -19.23
N LYS A 113 -3.66 16.95 -19.16
CA LYS A 113 -4.00 18.29 -19.64
C LYS A 113 -3.58 19.37 -18.63
N VAL A 114 -2.51 20.06 -19.00
CA VAL A 114 -1.61 20.99 -18.28
C VAL A 114 -2.27 22.22 -17.59
N ALA A 115 -3.59 22.31 -17.47
CA ALA A 115 -4.25 23.50 -16.90
C ALA A 115 -4.16 23.64 -15.36
N TYR A 116 -3.81 22.57 -14.62
CA TYR A 116 -3.83 22.56 -13.14
C TYR A 116 -2.48 22.20 -12.50
N ALA A 117 -1.35 22.55 -13.12
CA ALA A 117 0.00 22.22 -12.65
C ALA A 117 0.28 22.65 -11.18
N HIS A 118 -0.27 23.78 -10.74
CA HIS A 118 -0.11 24.24 -9.35
C HIS A 118 -0.84 23.33 -8.34
N ARG A 119 -2.10 22.95 -8.63
CA ARG A 119 -2.87 22.04 -7.78
C ARG A 119 -2.27 20.64 -7.78
N PHE A 120 -1.72 20.20 -8.92
CA PHE A 120 -0.98 18.95 -9.04
C PHE A 120 0.20 18.89 -8.06
N LYS A 121 1.06 19.93 -8.04
CA LYS A 121 2.22 19.97 -7.13
C LYS A 121 1.80 19.96 -5.66
N LEU A 122 0.75 20.70 -5.30
CA LEU A 122 0.21 20.71 -3.94
C LEU A 122 -0.33 19.34 -3.52
N ILE A 123 -1.15 18.69 -4.34
CA ILE A 123 -1.73 17.38 -4.03
C ILE A 123 -0.62 16.33 -3.86
N HIS A 124 0.38 16.33 -4.74
CA HIS A 124 1.52 15.41 -4.62
C HIS A 124 2.37 15.67 -3.38
N THR A 125 2.56 16.94 -3.01
CA THR A 125 3.29 17.32 -1.79
C THR A 125 2.52 16.88 -0.54
N LEU A 126 1.20 17.14 -0.50
CA LEU A 126 0.33 16.69 0.59
C LEU A 126 0.34 15.17 0.72
N LEU A 127 0.19 14.46 -0.39
CA LEU A 127 0.23 12.99 -0.41
C LEU A 127 1.61 12.46 0.04
N PHE A 128 2.70 13.11 -0.34
CA PHE A 128 4.03 12.74 0.13
C PHE A 128 4.17 12.86 1.65
N TRP A 129 3.71 13.95 2.24
CA TRP A 129 3.73 14.12 3.70
C TRP A 129 2.78 13.16 4.42
N LEU A 130 1.61 12.93 3.84
CA LEU A 130 0.61 12.04 4.40
C LEU A 130 1.07 10.57 4.36
N ASP A 131 1.75 10.16 3.28
CA ASP A 131 2.36 8.83 3.14
C ASP A 131 3.66 8.70 3.96
N TRP A 132 4.28 9.81 4.38
CA TRP A 132 5.59 9.79 5.02
C TRP A 132 5.59 8.95 6.31
N LEU A 133 4.69 9.25 7.24
CA LEU A 133 4.62 8.55 8.52
C LEU A 133 4.14 7.09 8.38
N PRO A 134 3.03 6.81 7.66
CA PRO A 134 2.58 5.44 7.44
C PRO A 134 3.63 4.58 6.72
N ALA A 135 4.41 5.14 5.78
CA ALA A 135 5.41 4.38 5.04
C ALA A 135 6.51 3.82 5.96
N ARG A 136 6.96 4.59 6.96
CA ARG A 136 8.00 4.17 7.91
C ARG A 136 7.49 3.08 8.83
N ILE A 137 6.26 3.28 9.33
CA ILE A 137 5.57 2.29 10.15
C ILE A 137 5.39 1.01 9.36
N ALA A 138 4.78 1.07 8.16
CA ALA A 138 4.54 -0.07 7.27
C ALA A 138 5.83 -0.85 6.95
N SER A 139 6.92 -0.11 6.69
CA SER A 139 8.23 -0.69 6.40
C SER A 139 8.81 -1.41 7.62
N PHE A 140 8.62 -0.88 8.83
CA PHE A 140 8.98 -1.57 10.07
C PHE A 140 8.23 -2.90 10.23
N GLY A 141 6.94 -2.94 9.87
CA GLY A 141 6.16 -4.19 9.92
C GLY A 141 6.72 -5.28 8.98
N TYR A 142 7.25 -4.92 7.81
CA TYR A 142 7.94 -5.90 6.95
C TYR A 142 9.18 -6.50 7.62
N LEU A 143 9.88 -5.75 8.48
CA LEU A 143 11.04 -6.25 9.22
C LEU A 143 10.66 -7.35 10.21
N VAL A 144 9.53 -7.17 10.90
CA VAL A 144 9.04 -8.09 11.93
C VAL A 144 8.56 -9.41 11.31
N ILE A 145 8.04 -9.36 10.08
CA ILE A 145 7.33 -10.47 9.44
C ILE A 145 8.23 -11.25 8.47
N GLY A 146 9.16 -10.55 7.83
CA GLY A 146 10.16 -11.11 6.94
C GLY A 146 11.52 -11.29 7.61
N ASN A 147 12.59 -11.13 6.84
CA ASN A 147 13.95 -11.23 7.33
C ASN A 147 14.40 -9.94 8.03
N PHE A 148 14.33 -9.95 9.36
CA PHE A 148 14.70 -8.81 10.21
C PHE A 148 16.13 -8.28 9.96
N ASN A 149 17.12 -9.16 9.76
CA ASN A 149 18.53 -8.76 9.68
C ASN A 149 18.82 -7.90 8.43
N LYS A 150 18.46 -8.41 7.25
CA LYS A 150 18.64 -7.66 5.99
C LYS A 150 17.67 -6.48 5.88
N GLY A 151 16.42 -6.68 6.32
CA GLY A 151 15.42 -5.62 6.30
C GLY A 151 15.83 -4.41 7.16
N THR A 152 16.31 -4.64 8.38
CA THR A 152 16.68 -3.55 9.32
C THR A 152 17.84 -2.73 8.78
N SER A 153 18.85 -3.38 8.21
CA SER A 153 19.99 -2.70 7.59
C SER A 153 19.55 -1.78 6.45
N CYS A 154 18.58 -2.21 5.64
CA CYS A 154 17.98 -1.41 4.57
C CYS A 154 17.10 -0.28 5.12
N TRP A 155 16.21 -0.58 6.06
CA TRP A 155 15.27 0.37 6.63
C TRP A 155 15.98 1.51 7.38
N LEU A 156 17.04 1.21 8.13
CA LEU A 156 17.79 2.22 8.89
C LEU A 156 18.42 3.28 7.98
N GLN A 157 18.80 2.92 6.75
CA GLN A 157 19.31 3.87 5.75
C GLN A 157 18.23 4.85 5.27
N TYR A 158 16.97 4.43 5.23
CA TYR A 158 15.84 5.22 4.72
C TYR A 158 15.01 5.92 5.80
N VAL A 159 15.16 5.52 7.07
CA VAL A 159 14.37 6.06 8.19
C VAL A 159 14.66 7.53 8.44
N LEU A 160 15.94 7.91 8.41
CA LEU A 160 16.38 9.28 8.65
C LEU A 160 16.44 10.11 7.37
N ASP A 161 16.16 9.49 6.22
CA ASP A 161 16.16 10.17 4.93
C ASP A 161 14.75 10.70 4.59
N PHE A 162 14.63 12.03 4.63
CA PHE A 162 13.40 12.75 4.29
C PHE A 162 13.30 13.10 2.81
N SER A 163 14.39 12.94 2.04
CA SER A 163 14.45 13.27 0.62
C SER A 163 14.07 12.08 -0.28
N VAL A 164 14.12 10.86 0.23
CA VAL A 164 13.75 9.66 -0.53
C VAL A 164 12.24 9.53 -0.68
N SER A 165 11.81 9.15 -1.89
CA SER A 165 10.41 8.84 -2.19
C SER A 165 9.88 7.73 -1.28
N ASN A 166 8.73 7.95 -0.64
CA ASN A 166 8.06 6.96 0.22
C ASN A 166 7.88 5.61 -0.48
N ARG A 167 7.72 5.63 -1.81
CA ARG A 167 7.64 4.42 -2.62
C ARG A 167 8.89 3.58 -2.52
N LYS A 168 10.06 4.18 -2.70
CA LYS A 168 11.35 3.49 -2.59
C LYS A 168 11.56 2.90 -1.19
N VAL A 169 11.19 3.64 -0.14
CA VAL A 169 11.30 3.15 1.24
C VAL A 169 10.50 1.87 1.43
N VAL A 170 9.23 1.88 1.03
CA VAL A 170 8.32 0.72 1.17
C VAL A 170 8.78 -0.44 0.29
N THR A 171 9.09 -0.19 -0.98
CA THR A 171 9.44 -1.26 -1.95
C THR A 171 10.79 -1.89 -1.68
N ASN A 172 11.81 -1.09 -1.36
CA ASN A 172 13.15 -1.61 -1.10
C ASN A 172 13.23 -2.32 0.24
N THR A 173 12.51 -1.84 1.25
CA THR A 173 12.43 -2.53 2.54
C THR A 173 11.66 -3.85 2.40
N ALA A 174 10.54 -3.87 1.68
CA ALA A 174 9.79 -5.10 1.42
C ALA A 174 10.62 -6.13 0.64
N LEU A 175 11.33 -5.70 -0.41
CA LEU A 175 12.21 -6.56 -1.19
C LEU A 175 13.35 -7.14 -0.33
N ALA A 176 14.00 -6.29 0.49
CA ALA A 176 15.05 -6.73 1.40
C ALA A 176 14.56 -7.71 2.48
N ALA A 177 13.31 -7.55 2.93
CA ALA A 177 12.69 -8.42 3.92
C ALA A 177 12.35 -9.81 3.36
N GLU A 178 11.88 -9.92 2.12
CA GLU A 178 11.47 -11.21 1.54
C GLU A 178 12.64 -12.01 0.93
N GLN A 179 13.78 -11.37 0.65
CA GLN A 179 14.98 -12.00 0.06
C GLN A 179 14.71 -12.76 -1.24
N ILE A 180 13.94 -12.16 -2.15
CA ILE A 180 13.68 -12.76 -3.46
C ILE A 180 15.00 -12.86 -4.23
N GLU A 181 15.38 -14.08 -4.61
CA GLU A 181 16.54 -14.32 -5.47
C GLU A 181 16.32 -13.67 -6.84
N GLN A 182 17.37 -13.07 -7.41
CA GLN A 182 17.26 -12.34 -8.68
C GLN A 182 16.74 -13.19 -9.85
N GLN A 183 16.89 -14.51 -9.76
CA GLN A 183 16.39 -15.47 -10.75
C GLN A 183 14.86 -15.57 -10.83
N HIS A 184 14.14 -15.07 -9.83
CA HIS A 184 12.68 -15.13 -9.76
C HIS A 184 11.99 -13.79 -10.04
N PHE A 185 12.74 -12.77 -10.47
CA PHE A 185 12.17 -11.48 -10.86
C PHE A 185 11.30 -11.57 -12.11
N GLY A 186 10.20 -10.81 -12.12
CA GLY A 186 9.23 -10.80 -13.22
C GLY A 186 8.36 -12.06 -13.33
N CYS A 187 8.57 -13.05 -12.47
CA CYS A 187 7.82 -14.31 -12.45
C CYS A 187 6.61 -14.27 -11.51
N ALA A 188 5.64 -15.15 -11.75
CA ALA A 188 4.45 -15.31 -10.90
C ALA A 188 4.83 -15.68 -9.45
N TYR A 189 5.99 -16.31 -9.26
CA TYR A 189 6.54 -16.65 -7.95
C TYR A 189 6.80 -15.40 -7.10
N GLU A 190 7.54 -14.42 -7.63
CA GLU A 190 7.81 -13.16 -6.94
C GLU A 190 6.50 -12.46 -6.53
N ALA A 191 5.58 -12.31 -7.49
CA ALA A 191 4.31 -11.63 -7.27
C ALA A 191 3.49 -12.30 -6.14
N THR A 192 3.53 -13.63 -6.08
CA THR A 192 2.84 -14.43 -5.06
C THR A 192 3.53 -14.33 -3.70
N CYS A 193 4.86 -14.37 -3.68
CA CYS A 193 5.69 -14.22 -2.48
C CYS A 193 5.46 -12.85 -1.82
N MET A 194 5.60 -11.77 -2.60
CA MET A 194 5.30 -10.41 -2.14
C MET A 194 3.86 -10.26 -1.64
N MET A 195 2.88 -10.84 -2.35
CA MET A 195 1.49 -10.80 -1.91
C MET A 195 1.28 -11.50 -0.54
N LYS A 196 2.02 -12.57 -0.24
CA LYS A 196 1.97 -13.24 1.07
C LYS A 196 2.56 -12.35 2.17
N LEU A 197 3.73 -11.75 1.93
CA LEU A 197 4.37 -10.84 2.88
C LEU A 197 3.45 -9.66 3.23
N VAL A 198 2.90 -8.99 2.21
CA VAL A 198 2.06 -7.79 2.43
C VAL A 198 0.75 -8.12 3.15
N LYS A 199 0.13 -9.27 2.88
CA LYS A 199 -1.05 -9.73 3.62
C LYS A 199 -0.75 -10.02 5.08
N ARG A 200 0.37 -10.70 5.36
CA ARG A 200 0.84 -10.91 6.73
C ARG A 200 1.09 -9.57 7.43
N ASN A 201 1.65 -8.58 6.73
CA ASN A 201 1.86 -7.23 7.27
C ASN A 201 0.56 -6.52 7.65
N VAL A 202 -0.45 -6.56 6.79
CA VAL A 202 -1.77 -6.01 7.12
C VAL A 202 -2.37 -6.73 8.33
N LEU A 203 -2.31 -8.07 8.40
CA LEU A 203 -2.80 -8.82 9.55
C LEU A 203 -2.08 -8.46 10.84
N PHE A 204 -0.76 -8.32 10.79
CA PHE A 204 0.05 -7.88 11.94
C PHE A 204 -0.40 -6.52 12.46
N TYR A 205 -0.65 -5.53 11.59
CA TYR A 205 -1.19 -4.25 12.02
C TYR A 205 -2.57 -4.37 12.63
N LEU A 206 -3.47 -5.16 12.04
CA LEU A 206 -4.81 -5.35 12.60
C LEU A 206 -4.74 -5.97 14.00
N VAL A 207 -3.85 -6.93 14.23
CA VAL A 207 -3.62 -7.51 15.57
C VAL A 207 -3.07 -6.45 16.53
N LEU A 208 -2.07 -5.68 16.12
CA LEU A 208 -1.49 -4.61 16.95
C LEU A 208 -2.55 -3.55 17.33
N ILE A 209 -3.38 -3.15 16.37
CA ILE A 209 -4.49 -2.21 16.60
C ILE A 209 -5.53 -2.82 17.54
N ALA A 210 -5.88 -4.09 17.36
CA ALA A 210 -6.82 -4.78 18.24
C ALA A 210 -6.30 -4.82 19.69
N LEU A 211 -5.01 -5.14 19.89
CA LEU A 211 -4.37 -5.10 21.20
C LEU A 211 -4.38 -3.69 21.79
N LEU A 212 -3.98 -2.66 21.02
CA LEU A 212 -4.01 -1.28 21.47
C LEU A 212 -5.42 -0.80 21.83
N THR A 213 -6.44 -1.26 21.10
CA THR A 213 -7.84 -0.92 21.38
C THR A 213 -8.32 -1.59 22.68
N LEU A 214 -7.99 -2.86 22.88
CA LEU A 214 -8.35 -3.61 24.09
C LEU A 214 -7.65 -3.04 25.33
N PHE A 215 -6.34 -2.78 25.25
CA PHE A 215 -5.58 -2.21 26.37
C PHE A 215 -5.83 -0.72 26.57
N GLY A 216 -6.08 0.03 25.51
CA GLY A 216 -6.43 1.45 25.60
C GLY A 216 -7.82 1.70 26.21
N GLY A 217 -8.73 0.73 26.12
CA GLY A 217 -10.01 0.75 26.83
C GLY A 217 -9.94 0.32 28.29
N LEU A 218 -8.78 -0.19 28.76
CA LEU A 218 -8.55 -0.60 30.15
C LEU A 218 -7.82 0.48 30.98
N ALA A 219 -7.43 1.61 30.36
CA ALA A 219 -6.71 2.72 30.99
C ALA A 219 -7.61 3.92 31.29
#